data_AF-J9GDX9-F1
#
_entry.id   AF-J9GDX9-F1
#
_cell.length_a   1.000
_cell.length_b   1.000
_cell.length_c   1.000
_cell.angle_alpha   90.00
_cell.angle_beta   90.00
_cell.angle_gamma   90.00
#
_symmetry.space_group_name_H-M   'P 1'
#
loop_
_entity.id
_entity.type
_entity.pdbx_description
1 polymer ?
#
loop_
_entity_poly.entity_id
_entity_poly.type
_entity_poly.pdbx_seq_one_letter_code
_entity_poly.pdbx_strand_id
1 'polypeptide(L)' 'MVHQPIYPQTKGPENIKALMEASYREIEQDLPEEYQGMVENPDQ' A
#
# COMPACT_ATOMS: atom_id res chain seq x y z
N MET A 1 2.97 -3.00 -14.24
CA MET A 1 3.23 -1.55 -14.07
C MET A 1 4.23 -1.41 -12.95
N VAL A 2 5.16 -0.45 -13.01
CA VAL A 2 6.07 -0.17 -11.88
C VAL A 2 5.59 1.12 -11.25
N HIS A 3 5.22 1.07 -9.97
CA HIS A 3 4.72 2.24 -9.25
C HIS A 3 5.80 3.33 -9.18
N GLN A 4 5.36 4.58 -9.19
CA GLN A 4 6.28 5.71 -9.01
C GLN A 4 6.88 5.69 -7.59
N PRO A 5 8.13 6.16 -7.42
CA PRO A 5 8.75 6.22 -6.10
C PRO A 5 7.94 7.10 -5.14
N ILE A 6 7.75 6.62 -3.90
CA ILE A 6 7.17 7.42 -2.81
C ILE A 6 8.30 7.99 -1.97
N TYR A 7 8.44 9.32 -1.98
CA TYR A 7 9.54 10.00 -1.30
C TYR A 7 9.23 10.26 0.19
N PRO A 8 10.24 10.22 1.07
CA PRO A 8 10.10 10.60 2.47
C PRO A 8 9.59 12.04 2.62
N GLN A 9 8.64 12.25 3.53
CA GLN A 9 8.11 13.57 3.88
C GLN A 9 8.76 14.15 5.14
N THR A 10 9.12 13.29 6.10
CA THR A 10 9.73 13.71 7.37
C THR A 10 10.83 12.72 7.80
N LYS A 11 11.44 12.96 8.96
CA LYS A 11 12.34 12.00 9.61
C LYS A 11 11.60 11.30 10.74
N GLY A 12 11.98 10.05 11.03
CA GLY A 12 11.47 9.31 12.19
C GLY A 12 10.36 8.32 11.86
N PRO A 13 9.76 7.71 12.89
CA PRO A 13 8.76 6.64 12.75
C PRO A 13 7.50 7.08 12.01
N GLU A 14 7.12 8.36 12.09
CA GLU A 14 5.97 8.92 11.39
C GLU A 14 6.16 8.83 9.87
N ASN A 15 7.38 9.08 9.39
CA ASN A 15 7.69 8.93 7.97
C ASN A 15 7.55 7.48 7.51
N ILE A 16 7.98 6.52 8.34
CA ILE A 16 7.85 5.09 8.03
C ILE A 16 6.38 4.72 7.91
N LYS A 17 5.55 5.14 8.87
CA LYS A 17 4.10 4.88 8.85
C LYS A 17 3.43 5.49 7.61
N ALA A 18 3.76 6.76 7.29
CA ALA A 18 3.19 7.44 6.13
C ALA A 18 3.61 6.78 4.81
N LEU A 19 4.88 6.38 4.66
CA LEU A 19 5.36 5.68 3.47
C LEU A 19 4.69 4.32 3.31
N MET A 20 4.51 3.58 4.41
CA MET A 20 3.85 2.28 4.40
C MET A 20 2.39 2.40 3.95
N GLU A 21 1.62 3.32 4.55
CA GLU A 21 0.22 3.57 4.17
C GLU A 21 0.09 4.01 2.70
N ALA A 22 0.99 4.89 2.23
CA ALA A 22 1.01 5.32 0.84
C ALA A 22 1.33 4.17 -0.12
N SER A 23 2.27 3.28 0.27
CA SER A 23 2.65 2.11 -0.52
C SER A 23 1.48 1.14 -0.67
N TYR A 24 0.78 0.83 0.42
CA TYR A 24 -0.40 -0.04 0.38
C TYR A 24 -1.48 0.52 -0.54
N ARG A 25 -1.74 1.83 -0.45
CA ARG A 25 -2.76 2.48 -1.25
C ARG A 25 -2.47 2.43 -2.76
N GLU A 26 -1.24 2.72 -3.17
CA GLU A 26 -0.88 2.66 -4.59
C GLU A 26 -0.93 1.25 -5.15
N ILE A 27 -0.40 0.29 -4.40
CA ILE A 27 -0.47 -1.12 -4.79
C ILE A 27 -1.92 -1.55 -4.96
N GLU A 28 -2.79 -1.23 -3.99
CA GLU A 28 -4.21 -1.60 -4.03
C GLU A 28 -4.96 -0.97 -5.21
N GLN A 29 -4.68 0.29 -5.55
CA GLN A 29 -5.29 0.96 -6.72
C GLN A 29 -4.86 0.33 -8.04
N ASP A 30 -3.62 -0.15 -8.13
CA ASP A 30 -3.06 -0.77 -9.33
C ASP A 30 -3.38 -2.28 -9.43
N LEU A 31 -3.94 -2.90 -8.39
CA LEU A 31 -4.36 -4.30 -8.45
C LEU A 31 -5.52 -4.48 -9.45
N PRO A 32 -5.54 -5.58 -10.23
CA PRO A 32 -6.73 -5.98 -10.96
C PRO A 32 -7.94 -6.11 -10.03
N GLU A 33 -9.14 -5.77 -10.51
CA GLU A 33 -10.38 -5.72 -9.71
C GLU A 33 -10.67 -7.04 -8.97
N GLU A 34 -10.32 -8.18 -9.58
CA GLU A 34 -10.44 -9.52 -8.96
C GLU A 34 -9.54 -9.75 -7.73
N TYR A 35 -8.53 -8.91 -7.53
CA TYR A 35 -7.61 -8.92 -6.41
C TYR A 35 -7.74 -7.69 -5.50
N GLN A 36 -8.66 -6.77 -5.81
CA GLN A 36 -8.93 -5.61 -4.97
C GLN A 36 -9.84 -5.97 -3.78
N GLY A 37 -9.59 -5.31 -2.65
CA GLY A 37 -10.36 -5.51 -1.42
C GLY A 37 -9.85 -6.66 -0.56
N MET A 38 -10.46 -6.78 0.63
CA MET A 38 -10.13 -7.81 1.61
C MET A 38 -11.05 -9.01 1.41
N VAL A 39 -10.48 -10.15 1.01
CA VAL A 39 -11.21 -11.42 0.95
C VAL A 39 -11.02 -12.13 2.29
N GLU A 40 -12.11 -12.45 2.98
CA GLU A 40 -12.04 -13.33 4.15
C GLU A 40 -11.53 -14.70 3.70
N ASN A 41 -10.39 -15.11 4.26
CA ASN A 41 -9.92 -16.47 4.11
C ASN A 41 -10.60 -17.32 5.19
N PRO A 42 -11.48 -18.27 4.83
CA PRO A 42 -12.21 -19.08 5.81
C PRO A 42 -11.31 -19.97 6.68
N ASP A 43 -10.05 -20.16 6.29
CA ASP A 43 -9.06 -20.95 7.03
C ASP A 43 -8.23 -20.10 8.04
N GLN A 44 -8.45 -18.78 8.12
CA GLN A 44 -7.74 -17.84 9.01
C GLN A 44 -8.55 -17.48 10.25
#